data_AF-A0AA96QRH4-F1
#
_entry.id   AF-A0AA96QRH4-F1
#
_cell.length_a   1.000
_cell.length_b   1.000
_cell.length_c   1.000
_cell.angle_alpha   90.00
_cell.angle_beta   90.00
_cell.angle_gamma   90.00
#
_symmetry.space_group_name_H-M   'P 1'
#
loop_
_entity.id
_entity.type
_entity.pdbx_description
1 polymer ?
#
loop_
_entity_poly.entity_id
_entity_poly.type
_entity_poly.pdbx_seq_one_letter_code
_entity_poly.pdbx_strand_id
1 'polypeptide(L)'
;MSTRARAEDPDPHTGRRHRAGSDDLPLYRQLVRTEGRLRPDQIDALTRLSRDLMADRHTKSERITPNTLVRLAVDLLLAHTDTLHGDTEDQLRRSLIPEPDTDPHPR
;
A
#
# COMPACT_ATOMS: atom_id res chain seq x y z
N MET A 1 23.81 -57.80 26.82
CA MET A 1 23.49 -56.56 27.56
C MET A 1 24.61 -55.55 27.37
N SER A 2 24.24 -54.29 27.13
CA SER A 2 25.00 -53.03 27.17
C SER A 2 26.17 -52.85 26.19
N THR A 3 25.98 -52.20 25.04
CA THR A 3 25.80 -50.74 24.76
C THR A 3 27.12 -49.95 24.71
N ARG A 4 27.47 -49.58 23.48
CA ARG A 4 28.59 -48.74 23.04
C ARG A 4 28.17 -47.28 23.23
N ALA A 5 28.88 -46.52 24.06
CA ALA A 5 28.66 -45.08 24.19
C ALA A 5 29.20 -44.35 22.95
N ARG A 6 28.32 -43.72 22.18
CA ARG A 6 28.67 -42.73 21.16
C ARG A 6 28.86 -41.38 21.86
N ALA A 7 29.95 -40.70 21.54
CA ALA A 7 30.15 -39.30 21.89
C ALA A 7 29.11 -38.45 21.13
N GLU A 8 28.49 -37.50 21.84
CA GLU A 8 27.55 -36.52 21.31
C GLU A 8 28.32 -35.44 20.53
N ASP A 9 27.92 -35.20 19.29
CA ASP A 9 28.35 -34.03 18.50
C ASP A 9 27.65 -32.77 19.06
N PRO A 10 28.35 -31.64 19.26
CA PRO A 10 27.71 -30.41 19.66
C PRO A 10 26.91 -29.80 18.50
N ASP A 11 25.63 -29.52 18.78
CA ASP A 11 24.64 -28.91 17.89
C ASP A 11 25.08 -27.51 17.39
N PRO A 12 25.21 -27.26 16.07
CA PRO A 12 25.67 -25.98 15.55
C PRO A 12 24.53 -24.95 15.36
N HIS A 13 23.36 -25.11 15.98
CA HIS A 13 22.24 -24.18 15.79
C HIS A 13 22.07 -23.10 16.87
N THR A 14 23.16 -22.65 17.49
CA THR A 14 23.21 -21.36 18.21
C THR A 14 23.53 -20.18 17.26
N GLY A 15 22.80 -20.14 16.13
CA GLY A 15 22.84 -19.04 15.18
C GLY A 15 21.65 -18.09 15.39
N ARG A 16 21.82 -17.12 16.29
CA ARG A 16 21.23 -15.78 16.22
C ARG A 16 19.72 -15.72 15.91
N ARG A 17 18.89 -15.77 16.97
CA ARG A 17 17.53 -15.25 16.92
C ARG A 17 17.59 -13.74 16.68
N HIS A 18 17.58 -13.31 15.43
CA HIS A 18 17.20 -11.95 15.07
C HIS A 18 15.78 -11.74 15.61
N ARG A 19 15.62 -10.94 16.68
CA ARG A 19 14.34 -10.28 16.95
C ARG A 19 14.11 -9.32 15.78
N ALA A 20 13.45 -9.80 14.74
CA ALA A 20 12.95 -8.97 13.66
C ALA A 20 11.94 -7.99 14.28
N GLY A 21 12.30 -6.71 14.34
CA GLY A 21 11.31 -5.64 14.47
C GLY A 21 10.35 -5.69 13.29
N SER A 22 9.18 -5.08 13.43
CA SER A 22 8.14 -5.00 12.38
C SER A 22 8.67 -4.58 11.00
N ASP A 23 9.79 -3.85 10.96
CA ASP A 23 10.40 -3.31 9.75
C ASP A 23 11.10 -4.37 8.87
N ASP A 24 11.34 -5.58 9.39
CA ASP A 24 11.97 -6.69 8.64
C ASP A 24 10.93 -7.65 8.02
N LEU A 25 9.63 -7.42 8.26
CA LEU A 25 8.56 -8.19 7.65
C LEU A 25 8.21 -7.62 6.26
N PRO A 26 7.81 -8.45 5.28
CA PRO A 26 7.27 -7.94 4.02
C PRO A 26 6.10 -6.99 4.27
N LEU A 27 6.00 -5.90 3.48
CA LEU A 27 5.02 -4.83 3.67
C LEU A 27 3.58 -5.32 3.88
N TYR A 28 3.14 -6.35 3.15
CA TYR A 28 1.78 -6.89 3.30
C TYR A 28 1.48 -7.47 4.70
N ARG A 29 2.51 -7.87 5.47
CA ARG A 29 2.37 -8.34 6.87
C ARG A 29 2.36 -7.21 7.89
N GLN A 30 2.79 -6.02 7.48
CA GLN A 30 2.75 -4.82 8.30
C GLN A 30 1.40 -4.09 8.19
N LEU A 31 0.61 -4.39 7.15
CA LEU A 31 -0.67 -3.75 6.86
C LEU A 31 -1.85 -4.56 7.41
N VAL A 32 -2.85 -3.85 7.95
CA VAL A 32 -4.12 -4.46 8.40
C VAL A 32 -5.12 -4.45 7.24
N ARG A 33 -5.83 -5.57 7.05
CA ARG A 33 -6.92 -5.65 6.07
C ARG A 33 -8.11 -4.81 6.55
N THR A 34 -8.57 -3.93 5.69
CA THR A 34 -9.81 -3.16 5.86
C THR A 34 -10.85 -3.55 4.79
N GLU A 35 -12.11 -3.21 5.02
CA GLU A 35 -13.20 -3.35 4.03
C GLU A 35 -13.55 -1.97 3.46
N GLY A 36 -13.28 -1.79 2.16
CA GLY A 36 -13.67 -0.61 1.40
C GLY A 36 -14.38 -1.01 0.12
N ARG A 37 -15.42 -0.25 -0.26
CA ARG A 37 -16.11 -0.43 -1.53
C ARG A 37 -15.68 0.68 -2.48
N LEU A 38 -15.07 0.29 -3.58
CA LEU A 38 -14.70 1.20 -4.67
C LEU A 38 -15.67 1.01 -5.83
N ARG A 39 -15.93 2.09 -6.55
CA ARG A 39 -16.73 2.01 -7.78
C ARG A 39 -15.95 1.26 -8.87
N PRO A 40 -16.64 0.57 -9.81
CA PRO A 40 -15.97 -0.19 -10.86
C PRO A 40 -14.97 0.63 -11.71
N ASP A 41 -15.33 1.88 -12.05
CA ASP A 41 -14.48 2.81 -12.79
C ASP A 41 -13.19 3.14 -12.03
N GLN A 42 -13.25 3.27 -10.70
CA GLN A 42 -12.09 3.50 -9.85
C GLN A 42 -11.16 2.27 -9.84
N ILE A 43 -11.71 1.06 -9.76
CA ILE A 43 -10.92 -0.19 -9.78
C ILE A 43 -10.16 -0.32 -11.10
N ASP A 44 -10.84 -0.07 -12.22
CA ASP A 44 -10.24 -0.12 -13.55
C ASP A 44 -9.17 0.95 -13.74
N ALA A 45 -9.43 2.18 -13.29
CA ALA A 45 -8.48 3.28 -13.35
C ALA A 45 -7.22 3.01 -12.51
N LEU A 46 -7.37 2.54 -11.27
CA LEU A 46 -6.24 2.18 -10.40
C LEU A 46 -5.43 1.03 -10.99
N THR A 47 -6.10 0.05 -11.61
CA THR A 47 -5.42 -1.06 -12.29
C THR A 47 -4.58 -0.56 -13.45
N ARG A 48 -5.14 0.28 -14.34
CA ARG A 48 -4.39 0.88 -15.46
C ARG A 48 -3.21 1.71 -14.95
N LEU A 49 -3.47 2.66 -14.05
CA LEU A 49 -2.44 3.54 -13.49
C LEU A 49 -1.30 2.75 -12.84
N SER A 50 -1.61 1.68 -12.10
CA SER A 50 -0.56 0.84 -11.50
C SER A 50 0.32 0.15 -12.55
N ARG A 51 -0.23 -0.22 -13.72
CA ARG A 51 0.54 -0.83 -14.81
C ARG A 51 1.41 0.19 -15.51
N ASP A 52 0.88 1.38 -15.76
CA ASP A 52 1.62 2.48 -16.40
C ASP A 52 2.82 2.89 -15.52
N LEU A 53 2.58 3.12 -14.22
CA LEU A 53 3.65 3.37 -13.24
C LEU A 53 4.60 2.17 -13.08
N MET A 54 4.14 0.94 -13.32
CA MET A 54 5.02 -0.22 -13.37
C MET A 54 5.93 -0.23 -14.60
N ALA A 55 5.43 0.21 -15.75
CA ALA A 55 6.16 0.26 -17.01
C ALA A 55 7.19 1.40 -17.03
N ASP A 56 6.84 2.56 -16.46
CA ASP A 56 7.68 3.76 -16.50
C ASP A 56 8.83 3.76 -15.49
N ARG A 57 8.91 2.77 -14.58
CA ARG A 57 9.94 2.74 -13.54
C ARG A 57 11.32 2.38 -14.11
N HIS A 58 12.33 3.12 -13.68
CA HIS A 58 13.74 2.77 -13.94
C HIS A 58 14.23 1.62 -13.02
N THR A 59 13.76 1.58 -11.77
CA THR A 59 14.18 0.57 -10.78
C THR A 59 13.01 -0.33 -10.39
N LYS A 60 13.20 -1.65 -10.45
CA LYS A 60 12.14 -2.66 -10.26
C LYS A 60 12.15 -3.32 -8.88
N SER A 61 12.48 -2.56 -7.82
CA SER A 61 12.66 -3.07 -6.46
C SER A 61 11.35 -3.39 -5.73
N GLU A 62 10.34 -2.52 -5.85
CA GLU A 62 9.02 -2.71 -5.24
C GLU A 62 7.95 -2.83 -6.33
N ARG A 63 6.86 -3.57 -6.07
CA ARG A 63 5.71 -3.65 -6.97
C ARG A 63 4.67 -2.58 -6.59
N ILE A 64 4.36 -1.69 -7.53
CA ILE A 64 3.21 -0.77 -7.38
C ILE A 64 1.94 -1.53 -7.74
N THR A 65 0.94 -1.43 -6.86
CA THR A 65 -0.36 -2.13 -6.97
C THR A 65 -1.51 -1.14 -6.73
N PRO A 66 -2.75 -1.49 -7.09
CA PRO A 66 -3.92 -0.70 -6.70
C PRO A 66 -3.96 -0.38 -5.20
N ASN A 67 -3.60 -1.34 -4.34
CA ASN A 67 -3.52 -1.11 -2.88
C ASN A 67 -2.43 -0.10 -2.49
N THR A 68 -1.37 0.03 -3.28
CA THR A 68 -0.36 1.08 -3.06
C THR A 68 -0.94 2.45 -3.37
N LEU A 69 -1.67 2.57 -4.47
CA LEU A 69 -2.32 3.81 -4.87
C LEU A 69 -3.45 4.20 -3.90
N VAL A 70 -4.23 3.24 -3.38
CA VAL A 70 -5.24 3.51 -2.35
C VAL A 70 -4.59 4.05 -1.08
N ARG A 71 -3.47 3.48 -0.63
CA ARG A 71 -2.74 4.00 0.54
C ARG A 71 -2.25 5.43 0.32
N LEU A 72 -1.64 5.71 -0.83
CA LEU A 72 -1.21 7.06 -1.19
C LEU A 72 -2.38 8.05 -1.28
N ALA A 73 -3.52 7.62 -1.83
CA ALA A 73 -4.73 8.45 -1.88
C ALA A 73 -5.26 8.78 -0.48
N VAL A 74 -5.18 7.83 0.46
CA VAL A 74 -5.53 8.07 1.87
C VAL A 74 -4.55 9.06 2.51
N ASP A 75 -3.24 8.89 2.29
CA ASP A 75 -2.23 9.83 2.81
C ASP A 75 -2.47 11.25 2.27
N LEU A 76 -2.75 11.37 0.96
CA LEU A 76 -3.10 12.65 0.33
C LEU A 76 -4.37 13.25 0.93
N LEU A 77 -5.42 12.44 1.14
CA LEU A 77 -6.66 12.89 1.77
C LEU A 77 -6.41 13.43 3.18
N LEU A 78 -5.66 12.70 4.01
CA LEU A 78 -5.36 13.08 5.38
C LEU A 78 -4.49 14.34 5.46
N ALA A 79 -3.60 14.54 4.49
CA ALA A 79 -2.78 15.75 4.37
C ALA A 79 -3.59 17.01 4.01
N HIS A 80 -4.80 16.88 3.45
CA HIS A 80 -5.67 17.98 3.03
C HIS A 80 -6.98 18.02 3.83
N THR A 81 -6.93 17.62 5.10
CA THR A 81 -8.11 17.62 5.99
C THR A 81 -8.71 19.02 6.15
N ASP A 82 -7.88 20.05 6.19
CA ASP A 82 -8.32 21.45 6.34
C ASP A 82 -9.16 21.95 5.15
N THR A 83 -9.11 21.29 3.99
CA THR A 83 -9.88 21.66 2.79
C THR A 83 -11.20 20.91 2.65
N LEU A 84 -11.46 19.91 3.51
CA LEU A 84 -12.67 19.09 3.47
C LEU A 84 -13.87 19.85 4.05
N HIS A 85 -14.84 20.17 3.21
CA HIS A 85 -16.04 20.88 3.62
C HIS A 85 -17.31 20.27 3.00
N GLY A 86 -18.35 20.10 3.82
CA GLY A 86 -19.66 19.57 3.42
C GLY A 86 -20.06 18.31 4.19
N ASP A 87 -21.28 17.86 3.95
CA ASP A 87 -21.94 16.77 4.68
C ASP A 87 -22.19 15.53 3.81
N THR A 88 -21.87 15.59 2.52
CA THR A 88 -22.06 14.49 1.56
C THR A 88 -20.77 14.14 0.84
N GLU A 89 -20.65 12.90 0.35
CA GLU A 89 -19.49 12.47 -0.45
C GLU A 89 -19.24 13.41 -1.64
N ASP A 90 -20.30 13.83 -2.34
CA ASP A 90 -20.20 14.75 -3.46
C ASP A 90 -19.68 16.14 -3.06
N GLN A 91 -20.13 16.68 -1.92
CA GLN A 91 -19.63 17.97 -1.42
C GLN A 91 -18.17 17.87 -1.01
N LEU A 92 -17.81 16.84 -0.24
CA LEU A 92 -16.42 16.57 0.18
C LEU A 92 -15.52 16.39 -1.05
N ARG A 93 -15.98 15.65 -2.07
CA ARG A 93 -15.26 15.48 -3.33
C ARG A 93 -15.02 16.82 -4.03
N ARG A 94 -16.05 17.66 -4.18
CA ARG A 94 -15.91 18.98 -4.84
C ARG A 94 -15.01 19.93 -4.05
N SER A 95 -14.97 19.80 -2.73
CA SER A 95 -14.07 20.60 -1.89
C SER A 95 -12.58 20.25 -2.09
N LEU A 96 -12.29 18.99 -2.44
CA LEU A 96 -10.93 18.48 -2.66
C LEU A 96 -10.46 18.52 -4.10
N ILE A 97 -11.35 18.17 -5.03
CA ILE A 97 -11.06 18.03 -6.44
C ILE A 97 -11.85 19.12 -7.14
N PRO A 98 -11.20 20.24 -7.51
CA PRO A 98 -11.84 21.24 -8.36
C PRO A 98 -12.32 20.54 -9.62
N GLU A 99 -13.59 20.73 -9.99
CA GLU A 99 -14.00 20.37 -11.34
C GLU A 99 -13.05 21.10 -12.31
N PRO A 100 -12.50 20.42 -13.33
CA PRO A 100 -11.69 21.10 -14.32
C PRO A 100 -12.50 22.29 -14.81
N ASP A 101 -11.89 23.49 -14.83
CA ASP A 101 -12.51 24.70 -15.38
C ASP A 101 -13.04 24.35 -16.76
N THR A 102 -14.31 24.01 -16.82
CA THR A 102 -14.99 23.69 -18.06
C THR A 102 -15.42 25.04 -18.55
N ASP A 103 -14.45 25.86 -18.98
CA ASP A 103 -14.66 27.23 -19.41
C ASP A 103 -15.77 27.22 -20.48
N PRO A 104 -17.01 27.63 -20.17
CA PRO A 104 -18.11 27.56 -21.10
C PRO A 104 -18.15 28.87 -21.89
N HIS A 105 -17.17 29.04 -22.79
CA HIS A 105 -17.19 29.95 -23.96
C HIS A 105 -17.12 31.48 -23.70
N PRO A 106 -16.90 32.40 -24.69
CA PRO A 106 -16.58 32.29 -26.13
C PRO A 106 -15.36 33.11 -26.62
N ARG A 107 -14.88 32.86 -27.84
CA ARG A 107 -14.55 33.93 -28.80
C ARG A 107 -14.92 33.51 -30.22
#